data_AF-A0A4U1WDX6-F1
#
_entry.id   AF-A0A4U1WDX6-F1
#
_cell.length_a   1.000
_cell.length_b   1.000
_cell.length_c   1.000
_cell.angle_alpha   90.00
_cell.angle_beta   90.00
_cell.angle_gamma   90.00
#
_symmetry.space_group_name_H-M   'P 1'
#
loop_
_entity.id
_entity.type
_entity.pdbx_description
1 polymer ?
#
loop_
_entity_poly.entity_id
_entity_poly.type
_entity_poly.pdbx_seq_one_letter_code
_entity_poly.pdbx_strand_id
1 'polypeptide(L)'
;MTFINISLKTLMLYLFLGFFYINASQVEYRYNLRGELINEKADNEFNYYAVDALGNRLSISKGEFSSDLNPITLTAPDNYSIKNLSQSITFTWLPIKGASYYDFWFGDEPGKLRQFKTGITATSLKLDFSHISDSHSRYWNVVAHDGKGANSKSPIYTFSALDSDRDQLPDHIEDKLCMSSQTPDSDNDGLLDSQEMRFGESIIMTSLPCLQDSDFDGIEDAYEVEAGSDPMVVDSYRGDNWSHYVDWIAKKHEQQQLEVISERRLLDVRNTNGYAISGFAPGSEAMSMTYWVKHAESHEQQTMGSDDDSGRRFYAGIDQENSVTFGVGNKAVTLSKVKIEDEDWTHVALVYLNSVAEIYINGQLKHTMRSLAFKEASQYALWIGARHHKRAWQPESIEGVIDNLSVWNVALSKQDVEKSMFSLDRVTSNNLLGFYDFNESRGEWVKNRVTNKFDLKLVAGAKLKLEENYIDSDSDGIPDIFESALCSDSYNSDSDADGIPDGEELGIGSSLDVTSNPCNADTDNDGIADGFEYLHSMNPALNDALKSNLGSKNSYWQKYVSYVEKRDSEVQVIEEDRHFDVAGSQGKIM
;
A
#
# COMPACT_ATOMS: atom_id res chain seq x y z
N MET A 1 -18.37 -8.10 61.38
CA MET A 1 -18.50 -9.34 62.17
C MET A 1 -17.33 -10.22 61.75
N THR A 2 -16.34 -10.60 62.56
CA THR A 2 -16.15 -10.59 64.01
C THR A 2 -14.62 -10.55 64.25
N PHE A 3 -14.19 -9.74 65.21
CA PHE A 3 -12.81 -9.59 65.69
C PHE A 3 -12.29 -10.89 66.34
N ILE A 4 -10.96 -11.05 66.44
CA ILE A 4 -10.29 -11.20 67.74
C ILE A 4 -8.82 -10.75 67.62
N ASN A 5 -8.49 -9.80 68.49
CA ASN A 5 -7.19 -9.25 68.79
C ASN A 5 -6.99 -9.53 70.29
N ILE A 6 -5.93 -10.22 70.72
CA ILE A 6 -5.54 -10.22 72.15
C ILE A 6 -4.02 -10.18 72.26
N SER A 7 -3.54 -9.04 72.77
CA SER A 7 -2.22 -8.82 73.34
C SER A 7 -2.32 -8.78 74.87
N LEU A 8 -1.33 -9.39 75.53
CA LEU A 8 -0.77 -9.15 76.89
C LEU A 8 -1.71 -9.07 78.12
N LYS A 9 -1.41 -9.87 79.16
CA LYS A 9 -0.75 -9.40 80.42
C LYS A 9 -0.53 -10.52 81.46
N THR A 10 0.72 -10.61 81.90
CA THR A 10 1.24 -10.60 83.28
C THR A 10 0.46 -11.32 84.40
N LEU A 11 1.12 -12.28 85.05
CA LEU A 11 0.89 -12.63 86.45
C LEU A 11 2.22 -12.49 87.22
N MET A 12 2.25 -11.58 88.19
CA MET A 12 3.34 -11.41 89.14
C MET A 12 2.80 -11.75 90.53
N LEU A 13 3.44 -12.68 91.25
CA LEU A 13 3.25 -12.86 92.69
C LEU A 13 4.62 -13.01 93.37
N TYR A 14 4.81 -12.20 94.41
CA TYR A 14 5.98 -11.94 95.26
C TYR A 14 6.54 -13.23 95.95
N LEU A 15 7.80 -13.31 96.39
CA LEU A 15 8.41 -12.53 97.49
C LEU A 15 9.94 -12.81 97.53
N PHE A 16 10.72 -11.77 97.85
CA PHE A 16 12.19 -11.71 97.82
C PHE A 16 12.90 -12.72 98.74
N LEU A 17 13.90 -13.46 98.21
CA LEU A 17 15.13 -13.84 98.93
C LEU A 17 16.14 -14.52 97.98
N GLY A 18 17.38 -13.99 97.98
CA GLY A 18 18.58 -14.74 97.60
C GLY A 18 18.99 -14.66 96.13
N PHE A 19 20.17 -14.07 95.89
CA PHE A 19 20.94 -14.25 94.67
C PHE A 19 21.14 -15.76 94.39
N PHE A 20 20.58 -16.23 93.28
CA PHE A 20 21.16 -17.32 92.50
C PHE A 20 21.09 -16.93 91.03
N TYR A 21 22.26 -16.70 90.42
CA TYR A 21 22.38 -16.62 88.97
C TYR A 21 21.99 -17.98 88.39
N ILE A 22 20.81 -18.09 87.79
CA ILE A 22 20.52 -19.17 86.85
C ILE A 22 20.78 -18.57 85.47
N ASN A 23 21.90 -18.96 84.87
CA ASN A 23 22.15 -18.69 83.46
C ASN A 23 21.08 -19.44 82.65
N ALA A 24 20.14 -18.71 82.06
CA ALA A 24 19.28 -19.26 81.04
C ALA A 24 20.10 -19.38 79.74
N SER A 25 20.47 -20.59 79.35
CA SER A 25 21.12 -20.84 78.07
C SER A 25 20.09 -20.71 76.94
N GLN A 26 20.39 -19.83 75.98
CA GLN A 26 19.55 -19.55 74.83
C GLN A 26 19.78 -20.65 73.78
N VAL A 27 18.74 -21.41 73.43
CA VAL A 27 18.79 -22.42 72.37
C VAL A 27 18.23 -21.81 71.08
N GLU A 28 19.01 -21.90 69.99
CA GLU A 28 18.66 -21.34 68.68
C GLU A 28 18.48 -22.45 67.64
N TYR A 29 17.36 -22.44 66.92
CA TYR A 29 17.01 -23.46 65.91
C TYR A 29 16.99 -22.85 64.50
N ARG A 30 17.49 -23.57 63.50
CA ARG A 30 17.41 -23.18 62.07
C ARG A 30 16.80 -24.28 61.21
N TYR A 31 15.93 -23.88 60.28
CA TYR A 31 15.20 -24.77 59.38
C TYR A 31 15.46 -24.43 57.91
N ASN A 32 15.29 -25.39 56.99
CA ASN A 32 15.36 -25.13 55.54
C ASN A 32 14.00 -24.67 54.98
N LEU A 33 13.95 -24.36 53.68
CA LEU A 33 12.75 -23.88 52.99
C LEU A 33 11.59 -24.90 52.94
N ARG A 34 11.83 -26.16 53.33
CA ARG A 34 10.81 -27.21 53.49
C ARG A 34 10.38 -27.42 54.96
N GLY A 35 10.92 -26.63 55.90
CA GLY A 35 10.60 -26.71 57.33
C GLY A 35 11.38 -27.79 58.09
N GLU A 36 12.47 -28.31 57.54
CA GLU A 36 13.29 -29.36 58.17
C GLU A 36 14.37 -28.74 59.07
N LEU A 37 14.56 -29.28 60.30
CA LEU A 37 15.55 -28.76 61.27
C LEU A 37 16.98 -29.07 60.81
N ILE A 38 17.76 -28.01 60.52
CA ILE A 38 19.15 -28.11 60.02
C ILE A 38 20.17 -28.02 61.17
N ASN A 39 19.92 -27.19 62.19
CA ASN A 39 20.87 -26.91 63.26
C ASN A 39 20.16 -26.52 64.57
N GLU A 40 20.72 -26.97 65.69
CA GLU A 40 20.38 -26.58 67.06
C GLU A 40 21.66 -26.17 67.80
N LYS A 41 21.70 -24.95 68.33
CA LYS A 41 22.85 -24.43 69.10
C LYS A 41 22.49 -24.36 70.59
N ALA A 42 23.25 -25.09 71.42
CA ALA A 42 23.18 -25.00 72.87
C ALA A 42 24.61 -24.98 73.46
N ASP A 43 24.89 -24.02 74.34
CA ASP A 43 26.13 -23.92 75.13
C ASP A 43 27.43 -24.15 74.34
N ASN A 44 27.65 -23.29 73.33
CA ASN A 44 28.89 -23.22 72.52
C ASN A 44 29.28 -24.50 71.74
N GLU A 45 28.43 -25.52 71.65
CA GLU A 45 28.62 -26.67 70.75
C GLU A 45 27.52 -26.71 69.67
N PHE A 46 27.91 -26.95 68.41
CA PHE A 46 26.97 -27.19 67.31
C PHE A 46 26.77 -28.70 67.10
N ASN A 47 25.52 -29.17 67.21
CA ASN A 47 25.15 -30.53 66.85
C ASN A 47 24.35 -30.51 65.54
N TYR A 48 24.80 -31.28 64.55
CA TYR A 48 24.13 -31.38 63.25
C TYR A 48 23.38 -32.71 63.13
N TYR A 49 22.17 -32.64 62.60
CA TYR A 49 21.28 -33.79 62.45
C TYR A 49 20.98 -34.04 60.97
N ALA A 50 21.10 -35.30 60.53
CA ALA A 50 20.48 -35.74 59.29
C ALA A 50 19.12 -36.35 59.61
N VAL A 51 18.08 -35.97 58.87
CA VAL A 51 16.72 -36.51 59.01
C VAL A 51 16.24 -37.12 57.70
N ASP A 52 15.40 -38.15 57.76
CA ASP A 52 14.72 -38.67 56.57
C ASP A 52 13.57 -37.74 56.12
N ALA A 53 12.99 -38.04 54.96
CA ALA A 53 11.87 -37.28 54.39
C ALA A 53 10.58 -37.30 55.24
N LEU A 54 10.55 -38.07 56.34
CA LEU A 54 9.44 -38.16 57.30
C LEU A 54 9.78 -37.48 58.64
N GLY A 55 10.97 -36.87 58.77
CA GLY A 55 11.41 -36.14 59.97
C GLY A 55 12.07 -37.01 61.04
N ASN A 56 12.39 -38.28 60.77
CA ASN A 56 13.09 -39.13 61.73
C ASN A 56 14.59 -38.80 61.76
N ARG A 57 15.19 -38.71 62.96
CA ARG A 57 16.63 -38.47 63.15
C ARG A 57 17.43 -39.70 62.71
N LEU A 58 18.17 -39.58 61.61
CA LEU A 58 19.00 -40.64 61.02
C LEU A 58 20.43 -40.67 61.57
N SER A 59 21.01 -39.51 61.88
CA SER A 59 22.34 -39.44 62.52
C SER A 59 22.60 -38.12 63.24
N ILE A 60 23.49 -38.16 64.24
CA ILE A 60 24.04 -36.99 64.93
C ILE A 60 25.53 -36.92 64.62
N SER A 61 26.03 -35.77 64.14
CA SER A 61 27.47 -35.52 64.04
C SER A 61 27.89 -34.31 64.87
N LYS A 62 28.99 -34.48 65.61
CA LYS A 62 29.73 -33.38 66.24
C LYS A 62 30.88 -32.95 65.34
N GLY A 63 30.93 -31.66 65.02
CA GLY A 63 32.02 -31.05 64.26
C GLY A 63 31.55 -29.92 63.35
N GLU A 64 32.41 -28.92 63.14
CA GLU A 64 32.24 -27.95 62.06
C GLU A 64 32.25 -28.71 60.73
N PHE A 65 31.14 -28.73 60.00
CA PHE A 65 31.17 -29.11 58.59
C PHE A 65 31.96 -28.01 57.86
N SER A 66 33.27 -28.22 57.68
CA SER A 66 34.02 -27.43 56.71
C SER A 66 33.54 -27.87 55.33
N SER A 67 32.66 -27.08 54.73
CA SER A 67 32.31 -27.25 53.33
C SER A 67 33.54 -26.90 52.48
N ASP A 68 34.01 -27.85 51.66
CA ASP A 68 35.05 -27.62 50.66
C ASP A 68 34.52 -26.88 49.41
N LEU A 69 33.26 -26.41 49.44
CA LEU A 69 32.65 -25.71 48.30
C LEU A 69 33.29 -24.33 48.11
N ASN A 70 34.22 -24.26 47.16
CA ASN A 70 34.76 -23.01 46.65
C ASN A 70 33.68 -22.21 45.89
N PRO A 71 33.89 -20.90 45.64
CA PRO A 71 33.03 -20.11 44.77
C PRO A 71 32.93 -20.70 43.36
N ILE A 72 31.73 -20.74 42.79
CA ILE A 72 31.53 -21.24 41.43
C ILE A 72 32.08 -20.24 40.41
N THR A 73 32.84 -20.76 39.44
CA THR A 73 33.26 -20.00 38.25
C THR A 73 32.43 -20.44 37.05
N LEU A 74 31.66 -19.51 36.49
CA LEU A 74 30.91 -19.72 35.24
C LEU A 74 31.86 -19.58 34.05
N THR A 75 31.65 -20.35 32.99
CA THR A 75 32.55 -20.39 31.83
C THR A 75 31.89 -20.06 30.50
N ALA A 76 30.60 -20.33 30.32
CA ALA A 76 29.85 -19.87 29.15
C ALA A 76 28.35 -19.88 29.44
N PRO A 77 27.56 -18.96 28.86
CA PRO A 77 27.98 -17.72 28.17
C PRO A 77 28.80 -16.78 29.07
N ASP A 78 29.76 -16.04 28.52
CA ASP A 78 30.50 -15.01 29.28
C ASP A 78 29.56 -13.89 29.74
N ASN A 79 29.92 -13.22 30.84
CA ASN A 79 29.17 -12.09 31.33
C ASN A 79 29.18 -10.93 30.31
N TYR A 80 28.01 -10.38 30.01
CA TYR A 80 27.78 -9.38 28.96
C TYR A 80 28.07 -9.87 27.53
N SER A 81 28.01 -11.18 27.28
CA SER A 81 28.16 -11.71 25.91
C SER A 81 26.91 -11.53 25.06
N ILE A 82 27.08 -11.62 23.74
CA ILE A 82 25.99 -11.61 22.76
C ILE A 82 25.75 -13.06 22.30
N LYS A 83 24.47 -13.44 22.14
CA LYS A 83 24.07 -14.79 21.73
C LYS A 83 22.89 -14.76 20.75
N ASN A 84 22.99 -15.56 19.70
CA ASN A 84 21.87 -15.86 18.81
C ASN A 84 20.85 -16.74 19.54
N LEU A 85 19.63 -16.22 19.76
CA LEU A 85 18.57 -16.92 20.49
C LEU A 85 17.73 -17.85 19.60
N SER A 86 17.90 -17.79 18.27
CA SER A 86 17.35 -18.76 17.32
C SER A 86 18.02 -20.14 17.44
N GLN A 87 19.13 -20.23 18.20
CA GLN A 87 19.86 -21.46 18.46
C GLN A 87 19.86 -21.81 19.95
N SER A 88 20.00 -23.11 20.25
CA SER A 88 20.17 -23.56 21.63
C SER A 88 21.52 -23.12 22.21
N ILE A 89 21.51 -22.56 23.41
CA ILE A 89 22.72 -22.09 24.11
C ILE A 89 23.13 -23.13 25.16
N THR A 90 24.44 -23.38 25.26
CA THR A 90 25.00 -24.28 26.28
C THR A 90 25.64 -23.48 27.40
N PHE A 91 25.09 -23.63 28.60
CA PHE A 91 25.61 -23.07 29.84
C PHE A 91 26.65 -24.03 30.42
N THR A 92 27.78 -23.51 30.89
CA THR A 92 28.87 -24.30 31.47
C THR A 92 29.49 -23.60 32.67
N TRP A 93 30.00 -24.39 33.62
CA TRP A 93 30.71 -23.91 34.82
C TRP A 93 31.82 -24.90 35.20
N LEU A 94 32.79 -24.45 36.00
CA LEU A 94 33.84 -25.33 36.50
C LEU A 94 33.32 -26.29 37.58
N PRO A 95 33.72 -27.57 37.58
CA PRO A 95 33.38 -28.51 38.65
C PRO A 95 33.99 -28.06 39.97
N ILE A 96 33.22 -28.17 41.06
CA ILE A 96 33.68 -27.80 42.40
C ILE A 96 33.86 -29.07 43.21
N LYS A 97 35.02 -29.19 43.85
CA LYS A 97 35.31 -30.30 44.77
C LYS A 97 34.29 -30.29 45.92
N GLY A 98 33.68 -31.44 46.19
CA GLY A 98 32.68 -31.58 47.26
C GLY A 98 31.25 -31.24 46.86
N ALA A 99 31.00 -30.76 45.62
CA ALA A 99 29.65 -30.60 45.11
C ALA A 99 29.05 -31.96 44.70
N SER A 100 27.87 -32.25 45.22
CA SER A 100 27.06 -33.42 44.88
C SER A 100 26.11 -33.15 43.70
N TYR A 101 25.56 -31.93 43.60
CA TYR A 101 24.73 -31.49 42.48
C TYR A 101 24.67 -29.96 42.38
N TYR A 102 24.07 -29.46 41.30
CA TYR A 102 23.88 -28.05 41.01
C TYR A 102 22.41 -27.70 40.72
N ASP A 103 22.03 -26.48 41.08
CA ASP A 103 20.77 -25.84 40.72
C ASP A 103 21.04 -24.68 39.76
N PHE A 104 20.29 -24.62 38.66
CA PHE A 104 20.38 -23.57 37.64
C PHE A 104 19.22 -22.59 37.79
N TRP A 105 19.52 -21.30 37.88
CA TRP A 105 18.53 -20.24 37.95
C TRP A 105 18.64 -19.33 36.72
N PHE A 106 17.49 -18.87 36.25
CA PHE A 106 17.37 -18.10 35.01
C PHE A 106 16.24 -17.08 35.09
N GLY A 107 16.38 -15.96 34.38
CA GLY A 107 15.36 -14.93 34.29
C GLY A 107 15.73 -13.81 33.31
N ASP A 108 14.81 -12.88 33.14
CA ASP A 108 14.89 -11.64 32.37
C ASP A 108 15.23 -10.41 33.22
N GLU A 109 15.20 -10.56 34.55
CA GLU A 109 15.64 -9.54 35.51
C GLU A 109 16.67 -10.12 36.51
N PRO A 110 17.73 -9.36 36.86
CA PRO A 110 18.78 -9.84 37.76
C PRO A 110 18.25 -10.11 39.19
N GLY A 111 17.18 -9.41 39.60
CA GLY A 111 16.59 -9.54 40.94
C GLY A 111 15.51 -10.61 41.07
N LYS A 112 15.04 -11.21 39.96
CA LYS A 112 13.88 -12.12 39.94
C LYS A 112 14.17 -13.46 39.25
N LEU A 113 15.41 -13.97 39.40
CA LEU A 113 15.76 -15.29 38.87
C LEU A 113 14.86 -16.38 39.48
N ARG A 114 14.36 -17.28 38.64
CA ARG A 114 13.61 -18.47 39.07
C ARG A 114 14.48 -19.70 38.95
N GLN A 115 14.33 -20.63 39.89
CA GLN A 115 14.98 -21.92 39.81
C GLN A 115 14.40 -22.69 38.63
N PHE A 116 15.21 -22.88 37.59
CA PHE A 116 14.79 -23.48 36.33
C PHE A 116 15.00 -25.00 36.35
N LYS A 117 16.11 -25.47 36.94
CA LYS A 117 16.42 -26.91 37.07
C LYS A 117 17.25 -27.21 38.32
N THR A 118 17.00 -28.35 38.95
CA THR A 118 17.70 -28.81 40.17
C THR A 118 18.30 -30.19 39.98
N GLY A 119 19.27 -30.55 40.83
CA GLY A 119 19.86 -31.89 40.84
C GLY A 119 20.74 -32.19 39.64
N ILE A 120 21.29 -31.15 38.99
CA ILE A 120 22.18 -31.32 37.84
C ILE A 120 23.52 -31.88 38.33
N THR A 121 23.94 -33.04 37.82
CA THR A 121 25.24 -33.64 38.16
C THR A 121 26.34 -33.29 37.15
N ALA A 122 25.95 -32.95 35.92
CA ALA A 122 26.85 -32.41 34.92
C ALA A 122 27.23 -30.96 35.24
N THR A 123 28.32 -30.48 34.67
CA THR A 123 28.76 -29.07 34.74
C THR A 123 28.32 -28.26 33.52
N SER A 124 27.24 -28.70 32.87
CA SER A 124 26.69 -28.07 31.69
C SER A 124 25.18 -28.27 31.58
N LEU A 125 24.48 -27.30 31.00
CA LEU A 125 23.06 -27.37 30.68
C LEU A 125 22.81 -26.70 29.33
N LYS A 126 22.20 -27.41 28.38
CA LYS A 126 21.80 -26.85 27.08
C LYS A 126 20.32 -26.47 27.13
N LEU A 127 19.98 -25.24 26.75
CA LEU A 127 18.62 -24.70 26.72
C LEU A 127 18.29 -24.20 25.31
N ASP A 128 17.01 -24.33 24.93
CA ASP A 128 16.47 -23.77 23.70
C ASP A 128 15.74 -22.45 23.98
N PHE A 129 15.95 -21.48 23.10
CA PHE A 129 15.44 -20.11 23.23
C PHE A 129 14.56 -19.68 22.04
N SER A 130 14.29 -20.60 21.10
CA SER A 130 13.45 -20.36 19.92
C SER A 130 12.06 -19.79 20.22
N HIS A 131 11.53 -20.00 21.43
CA HIS A 131 10.22 -19.51 21.88
C HIS A 131 10.24 -18.07 22.44
N ILE A 132 11.41 -17.45 22.64
CA ILE A 132 11.50 -16.06 23.09
C ILE A 132 11.05 -15.12 21.97
N SER A 133 10.26 -14.11 22.34
CA SER A 133 9.72 -13.10 21.44
C SER A 133 9.93 -11.66 21.95
N ASP A 134 10.85 -11.48 22.89
CA ASP A 134 11.19 -10.17 23.46
C ASP A 134 12.69 -9.86 23.27
N SER A 135 13.07 -8.61 23.52
CA SER A 135 14.43 -8.09 23.39
C SER A 135 15.19 -7.99 24.72
N HIS A 136 14.63 -8.47 25.84
CA HIS A 136 15.26 -8.31 27.15
C HIS A 136 16.56 -9.10 27.26
N SER A 137 17.52 -8.58 28.03
CA SER A 137 18.71 -9.36 28.39
C SER A 137 18.36 -10.54 29.31
N ARG A 138 19.17 -11.59 29.26
CA ARG A 138 18.95 -12.82 30.04
C ARG A 138 20.00 -12.97 31.12
N TYR A 139 19.54 -13.30 32.32
CA TYR A 139 20.33 -13.40 33.53
C TYR A 139 20.32 -14.83 34.06
N TRP A 140 21.46 -15.30 34.54
CA TRP A 140 21.58 -16.67 35.04
C TRP A 140 22.63 -16.81 36.13
N ASN A 141 22.43 -17.81 36.99
CA ASN A 141 23.44 -18.24 37.96
C ASN A 141 23.31 -19.74 38.26
N VAL A 142 24.31 -20.26 38.96
CA VAL A 142 24.37 -21.65 39.40
C VAL A 142 24.60 -21.68 40.91
N VAL A 143 23.96 -22.64 41.58
CA VAL A 143 24.17 -22.93 43.01
C VAL A 143 24.64 -24.36 43.16
N ALA A 144 25.78 -24.58 43.80
CA ALA A 144 26.35 -25.88 44.06
C ALA A 144 25.95 -26.34 45.46
N HIS A 145 25.64 -27.62 45.61
CA HIS A 145 25.20 -28.23 46.85
C HIS A 145 26.09 -29.42 47.21
N ASP A 146 26.52 -29.51 48.46
CA ASP A 146 27.33 -30.63 48.95
C ASP A 146 26.50 -31.88 49.30
N GLY A 147 25.17 -31.76 49.31
CA GLY A 147 24.24 -32.81 49.72
C GLY A 147 24.09 -32.99 51.24
N LYS A 148 24.77 -32.15 52.04
CA LYS A 148 24.77 -32.15 53.52
C LYS A 148 24.23 -30.85 54.12
N GLY A 149 23.93 -29.87 53.27
CA GLY A 149 23.25 -28.62 53.64
C GLY A 149 24.04 -27.36 53.32
N ALA A 150 25.33 -27.47 52.94
CA ALA A 150 26.10 -26.33 52.49
C ALA A 150 25.84 -26.04 51.00
N ASN A 151 25.88 -24.75 50.65
CA ASN A 151 25.80 -24.31 49.26
C ASN A 151 26.79 -23.19 48.95
N SER A 152 27.13 -23.07 47.68
CA SER A 152 27.97 -22.00 47.13
C SER A 152 27.29 -21.47 45.86
N LYS A 153 27.20 -20.14 45.71
CA LYS A 153 26.52 -19.49 44.58
C LYS A 153 27.54 -18.86 43.64
N SER A 154 27.27 -18.92 42.34
CA SER A 154 28.00 -18.12 41.35
C SER A 154 27.56 -16.65 41.40
N PRO A 155 28.35 -15.72 40.83
CA PRO A 155 27.83 -14.44 40.37
C PRO A 155 26.68 -14.63 39.39
N ILE A 156 25.86 -13.60 39.22
CA ILE A 156 24.85 -13.55 38.16
C ILE A 156 25.54 -13.05 36.89
N TYR A 157 25.52 -13.86 35.84
CA TYR A 157 25.98 -13.47 34.51
C TYR A 157 24.78 -13.04 33.66
N THR A 158 25.02 -12.09 32.75
CA THR A 158 24.04 -11.65 31.77
C THR A 158 24.53 -11.88 30.35
N PHE A 159 23.61 -12.03 29.41
CA PHE A 159 23.89 -11.97 27.98
C PHE A 159 22.70 -11.33 27.24
N SER A 160 22.98 -10.72 26.09
CA SER A 160 21.98 -10.07 25.24
C SER A 160 21.79 -10.87 23.93
N ALA A 161 20.66 -10.66 23.28
CA ALA A 161 20.39 -11.24 21.97
C ALA A 161 21.34 -10.65 20.91
N LEU A 162 21.62 -11.41 19.85
CA LEU A 162 22.30 -10.90 18.66
C LEU A 162 21.38 -9.95 17.90
N ASP A 163 21.96 -8.83 17.48
CA ASP A 163 21.38 -7.77 16.68
C ASP A 163 22.48 -7.41 15.68
N SER A 164 22.35 -7.95 14.48
CA SER A 164 23.40 -8.01 13.46
C SER A 164 23.53 -6.69 12.69
N ASP A 165 22.44 -5.99 12.45
CA ASP A 165 22.38 -4.74 11.70
C ASP A 165 22.32 -3.48 12.60
N ARG A 166 22.11 -3.67 13.91
CA ARG A 166 22.18 -2.67 14.98
C ARG A 166 21.07 -1.65 14.94
N ASP A 167 19.91 -2.05 14.46
CA ASP A 167 18.72 -1.21 14.46
C ASP A 167 18.01 -1.22 15.83
N GLN A 168 18.42 -2.10 16.76
CA GLN A 168 17.85 -2.39 18.10
C GLN A 168 16.75 -3.47 18.10
N LEU A 169 16.57 -4.18 17.00
CA LEU A 169 15.73 -5.34 16.84
C LEU A 169 16.61 -6.61 16.76
N PRO A 170 16.44 -7.58 17.67
CA PRO A 170 17.26 -8.78 17.61
C PRO A 170 16.91 -9.72 16.44
N ASP A 171 17.93 -10.36 15.86
CA ASP A 171 17.82 -11.29 14.72
C ASP A 171 16.74 -12.36 14.91
N HIS A 172 16.57 -12.89 16.14
CA HIS A 172 15.59 -13.96 16.40
C HIS A 172 14.13 -13.50 16.32
N ILE A 173 13.89 -12.19 16.33
CA ILE A 173 12.59 -11.57 16.11
C ILE A 173 12.38 -11.35 14.61
N GLU A 174 13.38 -10.80 13.94
CA GLU A 174 13.37 -10.54 12.50
C GLU A 174 13.21 -11.82 11.69
N ASP A 175 13.98 -12.86 12.03
CA ASP A 175 13.94 -14.20 11.40
C ASP A 175 12.54 -14.84 11.41
N LYS A 176 11.64 -14.40 12.31
CA LYS A 176 10.27 -14.92 12.42
C LYS A 176 9.25 -14.17 11.56
N LEU A 177 9.66 -13.02 11.02
CA LEU A 177 8.83 -12.10 10.26
C LEU A 177 9.45 -11.93 8.86
N CYS A 178 9.05 -10.91 8.13
CA CYS A 178 9.57 -10.61 6.80
C CYS A 178 10.78 -9.65 6.81
N MET A 179 11.22 -9.26 8.00
CA MET A 179 12.35 -8.36 8.26
C MET A 179 13.69 -9.07 8.06
N SER A 180 14.71 -8.32 7.70
CA SER A 180 16.04 -8.81 7.39
C SER A 180 17.05 -8.37 8.45
N SER A 181 17.58 -9.34 9.19
CA SER A 181 18.63 -9.15 10.22
C SER A 181 19.97 -8.60 9.73
N GLN A 182 20.07 -8.20 8.46
CA GLN A 182 21.26 -7.63 7.87
C GLN A 182 21.05 -6.17 7.42
N THR A 183 19.82 -5.66 7.52
CA THR A 183 19.42 -4.36 6.98
C THR A 183 18.49 -3.67 7.97
N PRO A 184 18.92 -2.55 8.59
CA PRO A 184 18.15 -1.89 9.65
C PRO A 184 16.76 -1.40 9.28
N ASP A 185 16.48 -1.33 7.97
CA ASP A 185 15.27 -0.81 7.33
C ASP A 185 14.98 -1.76 6.18
N SER A 186 14.04 -2.67 6.40
CA SER A 186 13.79 -3.82 5.54
C SER A 186 13.09 -3.47 4.23
N ASP A 187 12.24 -2.43 4.23
CA ASP A 187 11.52 -1.98 3.03
C ASP A 187 12.11 -0.70 2.40
N ASN A 188 13.09 -0.09 3.04
CA ASN A 188 13.81 1.12 2.61
C ASN A 188 12.94 2.38 2.52
N ASP A 189 11.91 2.51 3.34
CA ASP A 189 11.09 3.72 3.41
C ASP A 189 11.76 4.86 4.22
N GLY A 190 12.70 4.51 5.10
CA GLY A 190 13.45 5.42 5.98
C GLY A 190 13.14 5.27 7.47
N LEU A 191 12.22 4.39 7.87
CA LEU A 191 12.00 3.94 9.23
C LEU A 191 12.84 2.69 9.49
N LEU A 192 13.38 2.58 10.71
CA LEU A 192 14.03 1.34 11.12
C LEU A 192 12.96 0.31 11.52
N ASP A 193 13.23 -0.97 11.30
CA ASP A 193 12.33 -2.06 11.69
C ASP A 193 11.97 -1.97 13.19
N SER A 194 12.94 -1.59 14.04
CA SER A 194 12.72 -1.33 15.47
C SER A 194 11.86 -0.11 15.80
N GLN A 195 11.77 0.89 14.92
CA GLN A 195 10.93 2.09 15.10
C GLN A 195 9.48 1.78 14.78
N GLU A 196 9.26 0.96 13.77
CA GLU A 196 7.96 0.48 13.31
C GLU A 196 7.37 -0.56 14.27
N MET A 197 8.25 -1.28 14.97
CA MET A 197 7.90 -2.27 15.99
C MET A 197 8.24 -1.73 17.39
N ARG A 198 7.35 -0.94 18.03
CA ARG A 198 7.58 -0.47 19.40
C ARG A 198 7.46 -1.59 20.44
N PHE A 199 8.52 -1.78 21.23
CA PHE A 199 8.55 -2.71 22.36
C PHE A 199 8.17 -2.04 23.70
N GLY A 200 7.07 -2.48 24.30
CA GLY A 200 6.64 -2.17 25.68
C GLY A 200 6.32 -3.44 26.47
N GLU A 201 5.25 -3.46 27.28
CA GLU A 201 4.72 -4.71 27.88
C GLU A 201 4.12 -5.66 26.82
N SER A 202 3.86 -5.14 25.60
CA SER A 202 3.46 -5.85 24.39
C SER A 202 4.15 -5.24 23.17
N ILE A 203 4.27 -5.99 22.07
CA ILE A 203 4.69 -5.49 20.75
C ILE A 203 3.53 -4.66 20.20
N ILE A 204 3.76 -3.37 19.95
CA ILE A 204 2.82 -2.49 19.26
C ILE A 204 3.45 -2.12 17.92
N MET A 205 2.79 -2.55 16.85
CA MET A 205 3.18 -2.26 15.48
C MET A 205 2.60 -0.89 15.11
N THR A 206 3.46 0.08 14.81
CA THR A 206 3.08 1.43 14.36
C THR A 206 2.96 1.52 12.84
N SER A 207 3.70 0.67 12.13
CA SER A 207 3.65 0.42 10.68
C SER A 207 4.10 -1.01 10.40
N LEU A 208 3.96 -1.50 9.17
CA LEU A 208 4.38 -2.82 8.72
C LEU A 208 5.81 -2.75 8.15
N PRO A 209 6.85 -3.30 8.83
CA PRO A 209 8.26 -3.10 8.46
C PRO A 209 8.75 -3.70 7.13
N CYS A 210 7.82 -4.22 6.34
CA CYS A 210 8.11 -4.88 5.08
C CYS A 210 7.36 -4.21 3.93
N LEU A 211 6.71 -3.08 4.19
CA LEU A 211 5.85 -2.36 3.29
C LEU A 211 6.08 -0.87 3.54
N GLN A 212 6.66 -0.20 2.53
CA GLN A 212 6.90 1.25 2.60
C GLN A 212 5.63 2.08 2.81
N ASP A 213 4.46 1.50 2.53
CA ASP A 213 3.14 2.10 2.62
C ASP A 213 2.22 0.99 3.17
N SER A 214 1.92 1.08 4.45
CA SER A 214 1.30 -0.01 5.17
C SER A 214 -0.23 -0.05 5.07
N ASP A 215 -0.86 1.09 4.79
CA ASP A 215 -2.31 1.18 4.61
C ASP A 215 -2.75 1.20 3.13
N PHE A 216 -1.76 1.23 2.24
CA PHE A 216 -1.87 1.20 0.78
C PHE A 216 -2.54 2.45 0.18
N ASP A 217 -2.41 3.60 0.83
CA ASP A 217 -2.98 4.86 0.35
C ASP A 217 -2.06 5.65 -0.60
N GLY A 218 -0.81 5.20 -0.75
CA GLY A 218 0.24 5.71 -1.62
C GLY A 218 1.28 6.58 -0.94
N ILE A 219 1.08 6.95 0.33
CA ILE A 219 2.02 7.73 1.13
C ILE A 219 2.95 6.78 1.89
N GLU A 220 4.23 7.14 1.96
CA GLU A 220 5.22 6.33 2.68
C GLU A 220 5.09 6.52 4.20
N ASP A 221 5.18 5.42 4.97
CA ASP A 221 5.01 5.42 6.43
C ASP A 221 6.01 6.37 7.10
N ALA A 222 7.25 6.42 6.61
CA ALA A 222 8.27 7.38 7.04
C ALA A 222 7.82 8.85 6.96
N TYR A 223 7.13 9.23 5.88
CA TYR A 223 6.61 10.59 5.73
C TYR A 223 5.46 10.83 6.70
N GLU A 224 4.56 9.86 6.88
CA GLU A 224 3.45 9.97 7.81
C GLU A 224 3.89 10.17 9.25
N VAL A 225 4.90 9.40 9.67
CA VAL A 225 5.54 9.58 10.98
C VAL A 225 6.17 10.96 11.12
N GLU A 226 6.83 11.49 10.08
CA GLU A 226 7.40 12.85 10.07
C GLU A 226 6.31 13.93 10.14
N ALA A 227 5.20 13.74 9.42
CA ALA A 227 4.06 14.64 9.37
C ALA A 227 3.15 14.55 10.61
N GLY A 228 3.26 13.46 11.37
CA GLY A 228 2.45 13.15 12.54
C GLY A 228 1.07 12.57 12.21
N SER A 229 0.88 11.97 11.03
CA SER A 229 -0.26 11.10 10.70
C SER A 229 -0.01 9.66 11.18
N ASP A 230 -0.99 8.78 10.96
CA ASP A 230 -0.97 7.40 11.44
C ASP A 230 -0.79 6.46 10.23
N PRO A 231 0.36 5.77 10.09
CA PRO A 231 0.67 4.91 8.94
C PRO A 231 -0.29 3.75 8.67
N MET A 232 -1.23 3.51 9.57
CA MET A 232 -2.25 2.47 9.45
C MET A 232 -3.60 3.01 8.96
N VAL A 233 -3.70 4.30 8.62
CA VAL A 233 -4.97 5.01 8.40
C VAL A 233 -4.97 5.80 7.10
N VAL A 234 -5.66 5.22 6.11
CA VAL A 234 -5.85 5.79 4.78
C VAL A 234 -6.31 7.25 4.88
N ASP A 235 -5.44 8.17 4.49
CA ASP A 235 -5.66 9.60 4.61
C ASP A 235 -5.07 10.45 3.47
N SER A 236 -4.43 9.84 2.46
CA SER A 236 -3.81 10.51 1.32
C SER A 236 -4.74 11.46 0.56
N TYR A 237 -6.03 11.16 0.56
CA TYR A 237 -7.10 11.95 -0.07
C TYR A 237 -7.57 13.15 0.77
N ARG A 238 -7.10 13.31 2.01
CA ARG A 238 -7.55 14.37 2.92
C ARG A 238 -6.70 15.63 2.79
N GLY A 239 -7.34 16.72 2.40
CA GLY A 239 -6.69 18.02 2.32
C GLY A 239 -5.54 18.02 1.31
N ASP A 240 -4.37 18.46 1.75
CA ASP A 240 -3.18 18.61 0.90
C ASP A 240 -2.12 17.51 1.16
N ASN A 241 -2.48 16.41 1.86
CA ASN A 241 -1.54 15.35 2.28
C ASN A 241 -0.70 14.82 1.10
N TRP A 242 -1.33 14.36 0.02
CA TRP A 242 -0.63 13.92 -1.19
C TRP A 242 0.32 14.99 -1.76
N SER A 243 -0.13 16.24 -1.83
CA SER A 243 0.67 17.35 -2.38
C SER A 243 1.92 17.62 -1.54
N HIS A 244 1.78 17.57 -0.21
CA HIS A 244 2.90 17.73 0.72
C HIS A 244 3.88 16.55 0.65
N TYR A 245 3.37 15.32 0.52
CA TYR A 245 4.18 14.13 0.32
C TYR A 245 4.96 14.19 -1.01
N VAL A 246 4.32 14.60 -2.10
CA VAL A 246 4.99 14.85 -3.39
C VAL A 246 6.13 15.88 -3.25
N ASP A 247 5.90 16.96 -2.50
CA ASP A 247 6.94 17.97 -2.24
C ASP A 247 8.09 17.43 -1.37
N TRP A 248 7.82 16.46 -0.47
CA TRP A 248 8.83 15.78 0.33
C TRP A 248 9.68 14.82 -0.52
N ILE A 249 9.05 14.00 -1.36
CA ILE A 249 9.71 13.11 -2.31
C ILE A 249 10.56 13.91 -3.30
N ALA A 250 10.06 15.02 -3.83
CA ALA A 250 10.81 15.87 -4.75
C ALA A 250 12.15 16.33 -4.14
N LYS A 251 12.15 16.71 -2.86
CA LYS A 251 13.38 17.09 -2.14
C LYS A 251 14.32 15.90 -1.95
N LYS A 252 13.79 14.71 -1.60
CA LYS A 252 14.58 13.45 -1.47
C LYS A 252 15.29 13.12 -2.79
N HIS A 253 14.57 13.18 -3.90
CA HIS A 253 15.12 12.94 -5.24
C HIS A 253 16.14 13.98 -5.69
N GLU A 254 15.94 15.26 -5.35
CA GLU A 254 16.91 16.32 -5.62
C GLU A 254 18.22 16.10 -4.85
N GLN A 255 18.14 15.69 -3.58
CA GLN A 255 19.30 15.36 -2.77
C GLN A 255 20.05 14.12 -3.30
N GLN A 256 19.31 13.13 -3.80
CA GLN A 256 19.85 11.93 -4.44
C GLN A 256 20.35 12.16 -5.87
N GLN A 257 20.12 13.34 -6.44
CA GLN A 257 20.50 13.70 -7.82
C GLN A 257 19.91 12.76 -8.88
N LEU A 258 18.67 12.30 -8.69
CA LEU A 258 17.99 11.48 -9.69
C LEU A 258 17.73 12.28 -10.97
N GLU A 259 18.14 11.72 -12.11
CA GLU A 259 17.95 12.34 -13.42
C GLU A 259 16.49 12.31 -13.86
N VAL A 260 16.11 13.30 -14.68
CA VAL A 260 14.83 13.30 -15.38
C VAL A 260 15.02 12.62 -16.72
N ILE A 261 14.23 11.58 -16.98
CA ILE A 261 14.17 10.91 -18.28
C ILE A 261 13.04 11.56 -19.07
N SER A 262 13.31 11.95 -20.32
CA SER A 262 12.37 12.61 -21.22
C SER A 262 12.39 11.94 -22.59
N GLU A 263 11.53 10.95 -22.77
CA GLU A 263 11.44 10.09 -23.96
C GLU A 263 9.99 9.65 -24.16
N ARG A 264 9.59 9.35 -25.41
CA ARG A 264 8.22 8.91 -25.70
C ARG A 264 7.96 7.52 -25.13
N ARG A 265 7.11 7.43 -24.11
CA ARG A 265 6.90 6.21 -23.33
C ARG A 265 5.42 6.06 -22.96
N LEU A 266 5.04 4.83 -22.66
CA LEU A 266 3.72 4.49 -22.15
C LEU A 266 3.86 3.78 -20.80
N LEU A 267 2.77 3.73 -20.04
CA LEU A 267 2.68 2.91 -18.83
C LEU A 267 2.45 1.45 -19.24
N ASP A 268 3.38 0.57 -18.91
CA ASP A 268 3.30 -0.87 -19.15
C ASP A 268 3.09 -1.61 -17.83
N VAL A 269 1.92 -2.24 -17.71
CA VAL A 269 1.51 -3.05 -16.57
C VAL A 269 1.40 -4.53 -16.91
N ARG A 270 1.83 -4.94 -18.11
CA ARG A 270 1.76 -6.34 -18.59
C ARG A 270 2.60 -7.28 -17.75
N ASN A 271 2.07 -8.47 -17.47
CA ASN A 271 2.68 -9.55 -16.69
C ASN A 271 3.12 -9.10 -15.29
N THR A 272 2.41 -8.12 -14.73
CA THR A 272 2.62 -7.59 -13.38
C THR A 272 1.27 -7.35 -12.71
N ASN A 273 1.30 -7.11 -11.39
CA ASN A 273 0.15 -6.53 -10.69
C ASN A 273 0.39 -5.02 -10.49
N GLY A 274 1.13 -4.41 -11.42
CA GLY A 274 1.61 -3.05 -11.34
C GLY A 274 0.49 -2.04 -11.55
N TYR A 275 0.60 -0.92 -10.86
CA TYR A 275 -0.29 0.22 -11.03
C TYR A 275 0.44 1.52 -10.68
N ALA A 276 -0.19 2.65 -10.97
CA ALA A 276 0.29 3.95 -10.56
C ALA A 276 -0.72 4.64 -9.63
N ILE A 277 -0.21 5.29 -8.59
CA ILE A 277 -1.01 5.98 -7.58
C ILE A 277 -0.95 7.48 -7.82
N SER A 278 -2.13 8.12 -7.82
CA SER A 278 -2.30 9.57 -7.83
C SER A 278 -3.02 10.02 -6.56
N GLY A 279 -2.98 11.32 -6.24
CA GLY A 279 -3.74 11.91 -5.13
C GLY A 279 -5.21 12.19 -5.44
N PHE A 280 -5.74 11.74 -6.58
CA PHE A 280 -7.11 12.06 -6.98
C PHE A 280 -8.09 11.07 -6.37
N ALA A 281 -9.03 11.55 -5.55
CA ALA A 281 -10.11 10.74 -5.01
C ALA A 281 -11.49 11.17 -5.55
N PRO A 282 -12.35 10.23 -5.97
CA PRO A 282 -13.67 10.56 -6.46
C PRO A 282 -14.61 10.95 -5.31
N GLY A 283 -15.58 11.83 -5.61
CA GLY A 283 -16.59 12.26 -4.65
C GLY A 283 -17.93 12.58 -5.29
N SER A 284 -18.79 13.32 -4.59
CA SER A 284 -20.10 13.75 -5.10
C SER A 284 -20.03 14.83 -6.19
N GLU A 285 -18.87 15.47 -6.32
CA GLU A 285 -18.60 16.54 -7.28
C GLU A 285 -18.44 16.00 -8.70
N ALA A 286 -18.48 16.90 -9.68
CA ALA A 286 -18.26 16.55 -11.07
C ALA A 286 -16.84 15.99 -11.28
N MET A 287 -16.72 14.93 -12.06
CA MET A 287 -15.43 14.32 -12.35
C MET A 287 -15.45 13.64 -13.71
N SER A 288 -14.33 13.74 -14.43
CA SER A 288 -14.09 12.94 -15.62
C SER A 288 -12.70 12.32 -15.59
N MET A 289 -12.58 11.12 -16.13
CA MET A 289 -11.29 10.46 -16.37
C MET A 289 -11.29 9.94 -17.80
N THR A 290 -10.24 10.26 -18.56
CA THR A 290 -10.04 9.79 -19.94
C THR A 290 -8.66 9.20 -20.09
N TYR A 291 -8.51 8.17 -20.93
CA TYR A 291 -7.24 7.50 -21.17
C TYR A 291 -7.31 6.64 -22.42
N TRP A 292 -6.15 6.39 -23.02
CA TRP A 292 -5.95 5.32 -23.98
C TRP A 292 -5.46 4.07 -23.27
N VAL A 293 -6.00 2.91 -23.65
CA VAL A 293 -5.57 1.60 -23.16
C VAL A 293 -5.52 0.60 -24.31
N LYS A 294 -4.53 -0.27 -24.28
CA LYS A 294 -4.42 -1.45 -25.14
C LYS A 294 -4.30 -2.68 -24.26
N HIS A 295 -5.43 -3.35 -24.06
CA HIS A 295 -5.51 -4.60 -23.31
C HIS A 295 -4.77 -5.71 -24.05
N ALA A 296 -4.11 -6.58 -23.30
CA ALA A 296 -3.63 -7.86 -23.79
C ALA A 296 -4.60 -8.96 -23.36
N GLU A 297 -4.53 -10.10 -24.04
CA GLU A 297 -5.42 -11.25 -23.79
C GLU A 297 -5.31 -11.70 -22.32
N SER A 298 -6.45 -11.71 -21.63
CA SER A 298 -6.58 -12.18 -20.25
C SER A 298 -7.99 -12.71 -19.98
N HIS A 299 -8.10 -13.59 -19.00
CA HIS A 299 -9.39 -14.13 -18.52
C HIS A 299 -9.80 -13.57 -17.15
N GLU A 300 -9.07 -12.56 -16.67
CA GLU A 300 -9.37 -11.86 -15.43
C GLU A 300 -10.12 -10.55 -15.70
N GLN A 301 -10.78 -10.03 -14.67
CA GLN A 301 -11.40 -8.71 -14.74
C GLN A 301 -10.31 -7.64 -14.68
N GLN A 302 -10.34 -6.70 -15.62
CA GLN A 302 -9.30 -5.69 -15.81
C GLN A 302 -9.92 -4.30 -15.70
N THR A 303 -9.76 -3.66 -14.55
CA THR A 303 -10.36 -2.32 -14.31
C THR A 303 -9.36 -1.39 -13.66
N MET A 304 -9.57 -0.08 -13.80
CA MET A 304 -8.81 0.91 -13.04
C MET A 304 -9.67 2.04 -12.49
N GLY A 305 -9.19 2.65 -11.41
CA GLY A 305 -9.91 3.63 -10.60
C GLY A 305 -10.03 3.19 -9.14
N SER A 306 -11.14 3.47 -8.48
CA SER A 306 -11.37 3.09 -7.07
C SER A 306 -12.76 2.55 -6.75
N ASP A 307 -12.82 1.65 -5.77
CA ASP A 307 -14.02 1.08 -5.15
C ASP A 307 -13.75 0.74 -3.68
N ASP A 308 -14.26 1.56 -2.77
CA ASP A 308 -14.11 1.31 -1.33
C ASP A 308 -15.17 0.41 -0.70
N ASP A 309 -15.83 -0.40 -1.51
CA ASP A 309 -16.88 -1.35 -1.14
C ASP A 309 -18.10 -0.71 -0.44
N SER A 310 -18.16 0.62 -0.37
CA SER A 310 -19.16 1.37 0.42
C SER A 310 -20.12 2.19 -0.44
N GLY A 311 -20.06 1.99 -1.77
CA GLY A 311 -20.84 2.75 -2.73
C GLY A 311 -20.23 4.10 -3.07
N ARG A 312 -18.90 4.20 -3.06
CA ARG A 312 -18.13 5.39 -3.46
C ARG A 312 -17.13 4.98 -4.54
N ARG A 313 -17.69 4.43 -5.63
CA ARG A 313 -16.95 3.90 -6.77
C ARG A 313 -16.63 4.99 -7.78
N PHE A 314 -15.50 4.86 -8.46
CA PHE A 314 -15.23 5.50 -9.73
C PHE A 314 -14.17 4.68 -10.47
N TYR A 315 -14.60 3.73 -11.31
CA TYR A 315 -13.70 2.89 -12.09
C TYR A 315 -14.31 2.53 -13.45
N ALA A 316 -13.46 2.17 -14.41
CA ALA A 316 -13.84 1.63 -15.71
C ALA A 316 -12.82 0.60 -16.19
N GLY A 317 -13.23 -0.27 -17.12
CA GLY A 317 -12.39 -1.26 -17.77
C GLY A 317 -13.22 -2.35 -18.45
N ILE A 318 -12.76 -3.59 -18.40
CA ILE A 318 -13.40 -4.75 -19.00
C ILE A 318 -13.55 -5.91 -18.00
N ASP A 319 -14.58 -6.72 -18.20
CA ASP A 319 -14.73 -8.00 -17.51
C ASP A 319 -13.92 -9.13 -18.18
N GLN A 320 -14.07 -10.34 -17.66
CA GLN A 320 -13.38 -11.55 -18.14
C GLN A 320 -13.76 -11.98 -19.58
N GLU A 321 -14.81 -11.38 -20.16
CA GLU A 321 -15.27 -11.62 -21.53
C GLU A 321 -15.01 -10.42 -22.45
N ASN A 322 -14.13 -9.52 -22.02
CA ASN A 322 -13.79 -8.23 -22.65
C ASN A 322 -14.99 -7.28 -22.80
N SER A 323 -16.04 -7.45 -22.01
CA SER A 323 -17.19 -6.57 -22.01
C SER A 323 -16.91 -5.34 -21.15
N VAL A 324 -17.23 -4.15 -21.67
CA VAL A 324 -17.02 -2.89 -20.94
C VAL A 324 -17.77 -2.92 -19.61
N THR A 325 -17.06 -2.64 -18.51
CA THR A 325 -17.62 -2.57 -17.16
C THR A 325 -17.18 -1.29 -16.47
N PHE A 326 -18.08 -0.67 -15.70
CA PHE A 326 -17.76 0.54 -14.95
C PHE A 326 -18.65 0.71 -13.72
N GLY A 327 -18.13 1.41 -12.71
CA GLY A 327 -18.80 1.67 -11.44
C GLY A 327 -18.68 3.13 -11.04
N VAL A 328 -19.80 3.73 -10.65
CA VAL A 328 -19.84 5.11 -10.13
C VAL A 328 -20.80 5.17 -8.94
N GLY A 329 -20.31 5.70 -7.82
CA GLY A 329 -21.05 5.79 -6.56
C GLY A 329 -21.59 4.42 -6.13
N ASN A 330 -22.89 4.35 -5.87
CA ASN A 330 -23.56 3.16 -5.37
C ASN A 330 -23.96 2.11 -6.43
N LYS A 331 -23.60 2.29 -7.71
CA LYS A 331 -23.96 1.35 -8.79
C LYS A 331 -22.74 0.99 -9.65
N ALA A 332 -22.83 -0.18 -10.28
CA ALA A 332 -21.92 -0.65 -11.32
C ALA A 332 -22.70 -1.43 -12.37
N VAL A 333 -22.18 -1.48 -13.60
CA VAL A 333 -22.82 -2.17 -14.73
C VAL A 333 -21.76 -2.73 -15.67
N THR A 334 -22.04 -3.91 -16.22
CA THR A 334 -21.28 -4.52 -17.32
C THR A 334 -22.15 -4.54 -18.59
N LEU A 335 -21.60 -4.07 -19.69
CA LEU A 335 -22.26 -3.93 -20.98
C LEU A 335 -21.88 -5.11 -21.89
N SER A 336 -22.54 -6.26 -21.74
CA SER A 336 -22.18 -7.51 -22.46
C SER A 336 -22.21 -7.45 -23.99
N LYS A 337 -22.75 -6.37 -24.58
CA LYS A 337 -22.77 -6.13 -26.03
C LYS A 337 -21.72 -5.14 -26.52
N VAL A 338 -20.98 -4.51 -25.61
CA VAL A 338 -19.92 -3.56 -25.93
C VAL A 338 -18.62 -4.23 -25.53
N LYS A 339 -17.90 -4.75 -26.52
CA LYS A 339 -16.63 -5.43 -26.34
C LYS A 339 -15.47 -4.54 -26.76
N ILE A 340 -14.34 -4.72 -26.10
CA ILE A 340 -13.06 -4.17 -26.52
C ILE A 340 -12.23 -5.35 -27.05
N GLU A 341 -11.65 -5.20 -28.23
CA GLU A 341 -10.79 -6.23 -28.81
C GLU A 341 -9.40 -6.16 -28.16
N ASP A 342 -8.78 -7.33 -27.98
CA ASP A 342 -7.43 -7.40 -27.43
C ASP A 342 -6.42 -6.87 -28.45
N GLU A 343 -5.36 -6.27 -27.93
CA GLU A 343 -4.25 -5.68 -28.68
C GLU A 343 -4.64 -4.52 -29.63
N ASP A 344 -5.82 -3.94 -29.46
CA ASP A 344 -6.22 -2.70 -30.13
C ASP A 344 -6.24 -1.52 -29.13
N TRP A 345 -5.80 -0.35 -29.59
CA TRP A 345 -5.91 0.87 -28.81
C TRP A 345 -7.37 1.29 -28.69
N THR A 346 -7.80 1.55 -27.46
CA THR A 346 -9.14 2.01 -27.16
C THR A 346 -9.08 3.22 -26.25
N HIS A 347 -9.80 4.27 -26.60
CA HIS A 347 -9.99 5.40 -25.72
C HIS A 347 -11.23 5.17 -24.85
N VAL A 348 -11.07 5.35 -23.54
CA VAL A 348 -12.14 5.24 -22.57
C VAL A 348 -12.31 6.58 -21.85
N ALA A 349 -13.54 7.07 -21.76
CA ALA A 349 -13.87 8.21 -20.91
C ALA A 349 -15.06 7.90 -20.01
N LEU A 350 -14.85 8.08 -18.70
CA LEU A 350 -15.88 8.00 -17.68
C LEU A 350 -16.18 9.40 -17.16
N VAL A 351 -17.42 9.84 -17.31
CA VAL A 351 -17.89 11.19 -16.99
C VAL A 351 -18.97 11.11 -15.93
N TYR A 352 -18.91 11.94 -14.89
CA TYR A 352 -19.91 11.99 -13.82
C TYR A 352 -20.29 13.42 -13.47
N LEU A 353 -21.61 13.69 -13.41
CA LEU A 353 -22.19 14.94 -12.93
C LEU A 353 -23.63 14.72 -12.46
N ASN A 354 -24.02 15.35 -11.35
CA ASN A 354 -25.42 15.43 -10.90
C ASN A 354 -26.16 14.08 -10.88
N SER A 355 -25.57 13.07 -10.22
CA SER A 355 -26.14 11.71 -10.11
C SER A 355 -26.30 10.95 -11.44
N VAL A 356 -25.60 11.38 -12.49
CA VAL A 356 -25.55 10.74 -13.81
C VAL A 356 -24.09 10.44 -14.15
N ALA A 357 -23.83 9.22 -14.61
CA ALA A 357 -22.55 8.82 -15.16
C ALA A 357 -22.71 8.35 -16.61
N GLU A 358 -21.73 8.67 -17.44
CA GLU A 358 -21.69 8.34 -18.86
C GLU A 358 -20.34 7.69 -19.18
N ILE A 359 -20.37 6.61 -19.95
CA ILE A 359 -19.17 5.93 -20.44
C ILE A 359 -19.10 6.08 -21.96
N TYR A 360 -17.95 6.53 -22.43
CA TYR A 360 -17.62 6.69 -23.84
C TYR A 360 -16.49 5.75 -24.20
N ILE A 361 -16.59 5.13 -25.38
CA ILE A 361 -15.57 4.27 -25.96
C ILE A 361 -15.29 4.81 -27.36
N ASN A 362 -14.03 5.17 -27.64
CA ASN A 362 -13.58 5.85 -28.87
C ASN A 362 -14.48 7.05 -29.21
N GLY A 363 -14.67 7.96 -28.24
CA GLY A 363 -15.49 9.17 -28.39
C GLY A 363 -17.02 8.95 -28.40
N GLN A 364 -17.49 7.71 -28.55
CA GLN A 364 -18.92 7.42 -28.67
C GLN A 364 -19.55 7.04 -27.33
N LEU A 365 -20.66 7.70 -26.98
CA LEU A 365 -21.46 7.36 -25.79
C LEU A 365 -22.02 5.93 -25.91
N LYS A 366 -21.65 5.04 -24.99
CA LYS A 366 -22.13 3.65 -24.97
C LYS A 366 -23.23 3.43 -23.93
N HIS A 367 -23.18 4.12 -22.79
CA HIS A 367 -24.22 3.99 -21.75
C HIS A 367 -24.31 5.21 -20.83
N THR A 368 -25.54 5.50 -20.37
CA THR A 368 -25.83 6.51 -19.34
C THR A 368 -26.46 5.84 -18.13
N MET A 369 -25.74 5.86 -17.00
CA MET A 369 -26.22 5.37 -15.70
C MET A 369 -26.81 6.54 -14.88
N ARG A 370 -28.01 6.36 -14.33
CA ARG A 370 -28.75 7.43 -13.62
C ARG A 370 -29.09 7.08 -12.17
N SER A 371 -29.48 8.10 -11.40
CA SER A 371 -29.89 7.98 -10.00
C SER A 371 -28.78 7.39 -9.14
N LEU A 372 -27.57 7.93 -9.32
CA LEU A 372 -26.39 7.60 -8.54
C LEU A 372 -26.34 8.40 -7.24
N ALA A 373 -25.82 7.77 -6.21
CA ALA A 373 -25.56 8.41 -4.94
C ALA A 373 -24.10 8.18 -4.56
N PHE A 374 -23.41 9.27 -4.25
CA PHE A 374 -22.18 9.27 -3.48
C PHE A 374 -22.55 9.63 -2.05
N LYS A 375 -22.29 8.73 -1.09
CA LYS A 375 -22.57 9.00 0.32
C LYS A 375 -21.63 10.07 0.88
N GLU A 376 -20.38 10.05 0.42
CA GLU A 376 -19.26 10.92 0.78
C GLU A 376 -18.13 10.69 -0.27
N ALA A 377 -17.01 11.40 -0.14
CA ALA A 377 -15.82 11.14 -0.95
C ALA A 377 -15.28 9.73 -0.69
N SER A 378 -14.76 9.08 -1.74
CA SER A 378 -14.07 7.80 -1.61
C SER A 378 -12.89 7.95 -0.66
N GLN A 379 -12.66 6.91 0.13
CA GLN A 379 -11.46 6.82 0.97
C GLN A 379 -10.23 6.40 0.15
N TYR A 380 -10.46 5.88 -1.06
CA TYR A 380 -9.41 5.39 -1.94
C TYR A 380 -9.23 6.31 -3.14
N ALA A 381 -7.98 6.72 -3.35
CA ALA A 381 -7.56 7.42 -4.54
C ALA A 381 -7.64 6.55 -5.79
N LEU A 382 -7.68 7.17 -6.96
CA LEU A 382 -7.66 6.50 -8.25
C LEU A 382 -6.31 5.85 -8.48
N TRP A 383 -6.32 4.52 -8.60
CA TRP A 383 -5.20 3.77 -9.16
C TRP A 383 -5.34 3.69 -10.67
N ILE A 384 -4.21 3.81 -11.34
CA ILE A 384 -4.07 3.74 -12.80
C ILE A 384 -3.41 2.41 -13.13
N GLY A 385 -4.02 1.61 -14.00
CA GLY A 385 -3.56 0.24 -14.27
C GLY A 385 -4.08 -0.82 -13.30
N ALA A 386 -4.80 -0.43 -12.24
CA ALA A 386 -5.55 -1.35 -11.38
C ALA A 386 -6.69 -0.64 -10.65
N ARG A 387 -7.67 -1.41 -10.14
CA ARG A 387 -8.71 -0.88 -9.27
C ARG A 387 -8.28 -0.91 -7.80
N HIS A 388 -8.29 0.25 -7.15
CA HIS A 388 -8.07 0.36 -5.72
C HIS A 388 -9.33 -0.08 -4.94
N HIS A 389 -9.24 -1.14 -4.16
CA HIS A 389 -10.29 -1.58 -3.25
C HIS A 389 -9.72 -2.10 -1.93
N LYS A 390 -10.60 -2.42 -0.99
CA LYS A 390 -10.24 -2.85 0.38
C LYS A 390 -9.29 -4.05 0.47
N ARG A 391 -9.11 -4.79 -0.63
CA ARG A 391 -8.15 -5.90 -0.74
C ARG A 391 -7.02 -5.49 -1.68
N ALA A 392 -6.35 -4.39 -1.35
CA ALA A 392 -5.25 -3.79 -2.10
C ALA A 392 -4.13 -4.79 -2.46
N TRP A 393 -3.94 -5.83 -1.65
CA TRP A 393 -2.99 -6.93 -1.90
C TRP A 393 -3.37 -7.88 -3.07
N GLN A 394 -4.56 -7.72 -3.66
CA GLN A 394 -5.02 -8.44 -4.85
C GLN A 394 -5.74 -7.48 -5.81
N PRO A 395 -4.98 -6.58 -6.47
CA PRO A 395 -5.57 -5.60 -7.38
C PRO A 395 -6.17 -6.29 -8.61
N GLU A 396 -7.37 -5.85 -9.01
CA GLU A 396 -7.93 -6.14 -10.33
C GLU A 396 -7.18 -5.31 -11.38
N SER A 397 -6.02 -5.82 -11.79
CA SER A 397 -5.05 -5.11 -12.63
C SER A 397 -5.42 -5.21 -14.10
N ILE A 398 -5.07 -4.18 -14.86
CA ILE A 398 -5.08 -4.20 -16.31
C ILE A 398 -3.85 -5.00 -16.77
N GLU A 399 -4.06 -5.96 -17.67
CA GLU A 399 -2.99 -6.61 -18.41
C GLU A 399 -2.87 -5.86 -19.73
N GLY A 400 -1.95 -4.89 -19.82
CA GLY A 400 -1.92 -4.00 -20.98
C GLY A 400 -0.97 -2.82 -20.87
N VAL A 401 -1.11 -1.89 -21.82
CA VAL A 401 -0.42 -0.60 -21.81
C VAL A 401 -1.42 0.55 -21.78
N ILE A 402 -1.05 1.66 -21.14
CA ILE A 402 -1.90 2.84 -20.95
C ILE A 402 -1.12 4.08 -21.41
N ASP A 403 -1.80 5.02 -22.06
CA ASP A 403 -1.23 6.30 -22.46
C ASP A 403 -2.26 7.45 -22.32
N ASN A 404 -1.76 8.69 -22.29
CA ASN A 404 -2.52 9.94 -22.30
C ASN A 404 -3.69 9.96 -21.29
N LEU A 405 -3.40 9.67 -20.03
CA LEU A 405 -4.38 9.73 -18.95
C LEU A 405 -4.65 11.18 -18.56
N SER A 406 -5.93 11.55 -18.47
CA SER A 406 -6.36 12.85 -17.95
C SER A 406 -7.45 12.73 -16.90
N VAL A 407 -7.41 13.61 -15.88
CA VAL A 407 -8.37 13.66 -14.77
C VAL A 407 -8.88 15.09 -14.58
N TRP A 408 -10.21 15.24 -14.46
CA TRP A 408 -10.91 16.52 -14.48
C TRP A 408 -11.85 16.66 -13.28
N ASN A 409 -12.02 17.88 -12.76
CA ASN A 409 -13.04 18.21 -11.75
C ASN A 409 -14.36 18.73 -12.36
N VAL A 410 -14.59 18.41 -13.63
CA VAL A 410 -15.76 18.79 -14.42
C VAL A 410 -16.24 17.57 -15.21
N ALA A 411 -17.54 17.52 -15.52
CA ALA A 411 -18.04 16.59 -16.51
C ALA A 411 -17.76 17.11 -17.92
N LEU A 412 -16.95 16.37 -18.67
CA LEU A 412 -16.65 16.69 -20.06
C LEU A 412 -17.91 16.58 -20.92
N SER A 413 -18.06 17.50 -21.87
CA SER A 413 -19.04 17.34 -22.94
C SER A 413 -18.59 16.24 -23.91
N LYS A 414 -19.49 15.74 -24.77
CA LYS A 414 -19.13 14.79 -25.84
C LYS A 414 -17.94 15.30 -26.67
N GLN A 415 -17.97 16.57 -27.03
CA GLN A 415 -16.93 17.21 -27.81
C GLN A 415 -15.60 17.32 -27.04
N ASP A 416 -15.64 17.61 -25.74
CA ASP A 416 -14.40 17.64 -24.96
C ASP A 416 -13.82 16.24 -24.75
N VAL A 417 -14.67 15.20 -24.69
CA VAL A 417 -14.22 13.80 -24.72
C VAL A 417 -13.49 13.48 -26.04
N GLU A 418 -14.08 13.85 -27.18
CA GLU A 418 -13.45 13.66 -28.50
C GLU A 418 -12.10 14.39 -28.59
N LYS A 419 -12.00 15.65 -28.14
CA LYS A 419 -10.74 16.38 -28.13
C LYS A 419 -9.67 15.78 -27.21
N SER A 420 -10.10 15.27 -26.04
CA SER A 420 -9.18 14.68 -25.05
C SER A 420 -8.42 13.45 -25.57
N MET A 421 -8.88 12.86 -26.68
CA MET A 421 -8.25 11.73 -27.33
C MET A 421 -6.90 12.10 -27.99
N PHE A 422 -6.68 13.35 -28.39
CA PHE A 422 -5.52 13.71 -29.23
C PHE A 422 -4.75 14.95 -28.80
N SER A 423 -5.43 15.96 -28.28
CA SER A 423 -4.78 17.22 -27.93
C SER A 423 -5.40 17.83 -26.68
N LEU A 424 -4.58 17.95 -25.63
CA LEU A 424 -4.94 18.67 -24.40
C LEU A 424 -4.32 20.06 -24.32
N ASP A 425 -3.49 20.44 -25.29
CA ASP A 425 -2.81 21.74 -25.36
C ASP A 425 -3.80 22.93 -25.41
N ARG A 426 -5.05 22.66 -25.80
CA ARG A 426 -6.14 23.65 -25.86
C ARG A 426 -7.22 23.48 -24.81
N VAL A 427 -7.15 22.39 -24.03
CA VAL A 427 -8.10 22.11 -22.95
C VAL A 427 -7.49 22.51 -21.59
N THR A 428 -6.52 23.44 -21.57
CA THR A 428 -6.04 24.13 -20.37
C THR A 428 -7.14 25.00 -19.79
N SER A 429 -8.16 24.35 -19.26
CA SER A 429 -9.18 24.90 -18.40
C SER A 429 -8.68 24.77 -16.96
N ASN A 430 -9.14 25.65 -16.07
CA ASN A 430 -8.89 25.54 -14.63
C ASN A 430 -9.45 24.23 -14.00
N ASN A 431 -10.01 23.34 -14.82
CA ASN A 431 -10.70 22.13 -14.40
C ASN A 431 -9.90 20.84 -14.68
N LEU A 432 -8.82 20.92 -15.47
CA LEU A 432 -7.89 19.80 -15.66
C LEU A 432 -7.02 19.67 -14.40
N LEU A 433 -7.09 18.54 -13.70
CA LEU A 433 -6.35 18.29 -12.47
C LEU A 433 -5.01 17.60 -12.74
N GLY A 434 -4.99 16.66 -13.68
CA GLY A 434 -3.79 15.93 -14.05
C GLY A 434 -3.82 15.46 -15.49
N PHE A 435 -2.66 15.56 -16.15
CA PHE A 435 -2.42 14.97 -17.47
C PHE A 435 -1.06 14.26 -17.45
N TYR A 436 -1.09 12.97 -17.80
CA TYR A 436 0.06 12.08 -17.81
C TYR A 436 0.19 11.46 -19.20
N ASP A 437 1.16 11.96 -19.95
CA ASP A 437 1.61 11.42 -21.24
C ASP A 437 2.79 10.45 -21.08
N PHE A 438 3.16 10.12 -19.84
CA PHE A 438 4.22 9.19 -19.44
C PHE A 438 5.64 9.50 -19.98
N ASN A 439 5.82 10.64 -20.64
CA ASN A 439 7.04 10.96 -21.37
C ASN A 439 8.16 11.47 -20.46
N GLU A 440 7.81 12.16 -19.36
CA GLU A 440 8.77 12.63 -18.36
C GLU A 440 8.61 11.88 -17.04
N SER A 441 9.73 11.36 -16.51
CA SER A 441 9.76 10.69 -15.21
C SER A 441 11.05 10.98 -14.45
N ARG A 442 11.01 10.83 -13.12
CA ARG A 442 12.17 10.87 -12.22
C ARG A 442 12.06 9.74 -11.22
N GLY A 443 12.92 8.73 -11.34
CA GLY A 443 12.73 7.46 -10.63
C GLY A 443 11.38 6.84 -11.01
N GLU A 444 10.65 6.36 -10.00
CA GLU A 444 9.31 5.76 -10.13
C GLU A 444 8.18 6.80 -10.23
N TRP A 445 8.48 8.08 -10.45
CA TRP A 445 7.46 9.12 -10.46
C TRP A 445 7.31 9.76 -11.84
N VAL A 446 6.08 9.80 -12.34
CA VAL A 446 5.69 10.37 -13.63
C VAL A 446 5.26 11.82 -13.46
N LYS A 447 5.62 12.66 -14.42
CA LYS A 447 5.30 14.08 -14.42
C LYS A 447 3.85 14.31 -14.81
N ASN A 448 3.14 15.11 -14.00
CA ASN A 448 1.90 15.73 -14.38
C ASN A 448 2.19 17.02 -15.15
N ARG A 449 1.71 17.08 -16.39
CA ARG A 449 1.90 18.21 -17.30
C ARG A 449 1.21 19.50 -16.82
N VAL A 450 0.20 19.37 -15.97
CA VAL A 450 -0.60 20.49 -15.45
C VAL A 450 0.12 21.20 -14.31
N THR A 451 0.55 20.43 -13.31
CA THR A 451 1.21 20.95 -12.10
C THR A 451 2.72 21.14 -12.30
N ASN A 452 3.28 20.53 -13.34
CA ASN A 452 4.71 20.42 -13.60
C ASN A 452 5.48 19.75 -12.46
N LYS A 453 4.79 18.93 -11.64
CA LYS A 453 5.35 18.09 -10.57
C LYS A 453 5.39 16.62 -11.00
N PHE A 454 6.26 15.84 -10.38
CA PHE A 454 6.25 14.38 -10.49
C PHE A 454 5.36 13.82 -9.38
N ASP A 455 4.07 13.61 -9.66
CA ASP A 455 3.02 13.36 -8.66
C ASP A 455 2.15 12.12 -8.97
N LEU A 456 2.62 11.23 -9.85
CA LEU A 456 2.06 9.90 -10.10
C LEU A 456 3.14 8.85 -9.84
N LYS A 457 2.98 8.04 -8.78
CA LYS A 457 3.96 7.03 -8.31
C LYS A 457 3.70 5.67 -8.95
N LEU A 458 4.69 5.05 -9.57
CA LEU A 458 4.64 3.68 -10.08
C LEU A 458 4.88 2.68 -8.93
N VAL A 459 4.09 1.61 -8.88
CA VAL A 459 4.08 0.62 -7.78
C VAL A 459 3.93 -0.80 -8.35
N ALA A 460 4.37 -1.79 -7.57
CA ALA A 460 4.11 -3.22 -7.81
C ALA A 460 4.56 -3.76 -9.19
N GLY A 461 5.64 -3.19 -9.75
CA GLY A 461 6.23 -3.62 -11.02
C GLY A 461 5.71 -2.88 -12.26
N ALA A 462 4.82 -1.89 -12.08
CA ALA A 462 4.50 -0.95 -13.15
C ALA A 462 5.78 -0.28 -13.65
N LYS A 463 5.90 -0.13 -14.97
CA LYS A 463 7.10 0.42 -15.59
C LYS A 463 6.74 1.29 -16.78
N LEU A 464 7.65 2.18 -17.15
CA LEU A 464 7.53 2.93 -18.40
C LEU A 464 8.27 2.20 -19.50
N LYS A 465 7.58 1.94 -20.60
CA LYS A 465 8.15 1.29 -21.79
C LYS A 465 8.22 2.29 -22.94
N LEU A 466 9.33 2.27 -23.67
CA LEU A 466 9.51 3.07 -24.88
C LEU A 466 8.40 2.71 -25.89
N GLU A 467 7.74 3.74 -26.42
CA GLU A 467 6.75 3.56 -27.46
C GLU A 467 7.46 3.44 -28.82
N GLU A 468 7.50 2.22 -29.37
CA GLU A 468 8.04 1.96 -30.71
C GLU A 468 6.94 2.08 -31.77
N ASN A 469 7.26 2.61 -32.96
CA ASN A 469 6.36 2.71 -34.12
C ASN A 469 5.22 3.75 -34.01
N TYR A 470 5.56 4.97 -33.59
CA TYR A 470 4.70 6.15 -33.75
C TYR A 470 4.82 6.70 -35.19
N ILE A 471 4.30 5.95 -36.15
CA ILE A 471 4.26 6.32 -37.57
C ILE A 471 2.92 7.02 -37.83
N ASP A 472 2.98 8.10 -38.60
CA ASP A 472 1.84 8.87 -39.13
C ASP A 472 2.08 8.94 -40.65
N SER A 473 1.46 8.02 -41.37
CA SER A 473 1.78 7.66 -42.75
C SER A 473 1.27 8.69 -43.76
N ASP A 474 0.17 9.38 -43.47
CA ASP A 474 -0.38 10.45 -44.30
C ASP A 474 -0.12 11.87 -43.76
N SER A 475 0.50 11.97 -42.57
CA SER A 475 0.99 13.20 -41.96
C SER A 475 -0.11 14.19 -41.58
N ASP A 476 -1.27 13.69 -41.19
CA ASP A 476 -2.40 14.49 -40.73
C ASP A 476 -2.36 14.80 -39.21
N GLY A 477 -1.45 14.14 -38.48
CA GLY A 477 -1.23 14.28 -37.05
C GLY A 477 -1.81 13.16 -36.20
N ILE A 478 -2.53 12.20 -36.78
CA ILE A 478 -3.00 10.97 -36.12
C ILE A 478 -2.03 9.82 -36.49
N PRO A 479 -1.43 9.16 -35.50
CA PRO A 479 -0.63 7.97 -35.75
C PRO A 479 -1.46 6.80 -36.30
N ASP A 480 -0.90 6.03 -37.25
CA ASP A 480 -1.51 4.85 -37.89
C ASP A 480 -2.14 3.88 -36.88
N ILE A 481 -1.52 3.75 -35.70
CA ILE A 481 -1.95 2.85 -34.62
C ILE A 481 -3.23 3.30 -33.90
N PHE A 482 -3.61 4.57 -34.00
CA PHE A 482 -4.82 5.13 -33.40
C PHE A 482 -5.96 5.25 -34.41
N GLU A 483 -5.65 5.48 -35.68
CA GLU A 483 -6.64 5.65 -36.74
C GLU A 483 -7.59 4.46 -36.90
N SER A 484 -7.06 3.24 -36.72
CA SER A 484 -7.89 2.03 -36.73
C SER A 484 -9.02 2.05 -35.71
N ALA A 485 -8.84 2.75 -34.59
CA ALA A 485 -9.85 2.89 -33.53
C ALA A 485 -10.91 3.97 -33.83
N LEU A 486 -10.65 4.82 -34.82
CA LEU A 486 -11.35 6.09 -35.10
C LEU A 486 -12.08 6.11 -36.43
N CYS A 487 -12.02 4.99 -37.17
CA CYS A 487 -12.60 4.83 -38.49
C CYS A 487 -11.84 5.58 -39.61
N SER A 488 -10.83 6.40 -39.30
CA SER A 488 -9.94 7.02 -40.30
C SER A 488 -8.99 6.02 -40.99
N ASP A 489 -8.50 6.39 -42.18
CA ASP A 489 -7.57 5.62 -43.00
C ASP A 489 -6.17 6.20 -42.95
N SER A 490 -5.23 5.44 -42.38
CA SER A 490 -3.81 5.80 -42.23
C SER A 490 -3.00 6.18 -43.47
N TYR A 491 -3.59 6.06 -44.65
CA TYR A 491 -2.95 6.49 -45.90
C TYR A 491 -3.72 7.60 -46.61
N ASN A 492 -4.74 8.17 -45.95
CA ASN A 492 -5.62 9.18 -46.50
C ASN A 492 -6.01 10.21 -45.45
N SER A 493 -5.34 11.35 -45.48
CA SER A 493 -5.47 12.43 -44.51
C SER A 493 -6.85 13.09 -44.40
N ASP A 494 -7.83 12.70 -45.23
CA ASP A 494 -9.21 13.23 -45.31
C ASP A 494 -10.12 12.06 -45.73
N SER A 495 -10.52 11.26 -44.74
CA SER A 495 -11.12 9.94 -44.90
C SER A 495 -12.52 9.97 -45.50
N ASP A 496 -13.32 11.00 -45.22
CA ASP A 496 -14.65 11.17 -45.78
C ASP A 496 -14.74 12.15 -46.96
N ALA A 497 -13.61 12.78 -47.31
CA ALA A 497 -13.43 13.65 -48.46
C ALA A 497 -14.30 14.92 -48.42
N ASP A 498 -14.53 15.47 -47.23
CA ASP A 498 -15.27 16.71 -47.03
C ASP A 498 -14.40 17.97 -47.16
N GLY A 499 -13.07 17.79 -47.14
CA GLY A 499 -12.06 18.84 -47.27
C GLY A 499 -11.41 19.28 -45.95
N ILE A 500 -11.68 18.62 -44.83
CA ILE A 500 -10.98 18.80 -43.55
C ILE A 500 -10.10 17.57 -43.30
N PRO A 501 -8.83 17.74 -42.92
CA PRO A 501 -8.02 16.57 -42.56
C PRO A 501 -8.50 15.88 -41.27
N ASP A 502 -8.43 14.55 -41.18
CA ASP A 502 -8.99 13.78 -40.05
C ASP A 502 -8.42 14.27 -38.71
N GLY A 503 -7.11 14.51 -38.64
CA GLY A 503 -6.47 15.11 -37.47
C GLY A 503 -7.07 16.47 -37.07
N GLU A 504 -7.38 17.33 -38.04
CA GLU A 504 -7.98 18.65 -37.80
C GLU A 504 -9.44 18.54 -37.33
N GLU A 505 -10.20 17.58 -37.85
CA GLU A 505 -11.55 17.27 -37.38
C GLU A 505 -11.58 16.81 -35.94
N LEU A 506 -10.54 16.08 -35.52
CA LEU A 506 -10.35 15.64 -34.13
C LEU A 506 -9.69 16.70 -33.24
N GLY A 507 -9.40 17.89 -33.79
CA GLY A 507 -8.87 19.04 -33.06
C GLY A 507 -7.34 19.12 -32.99
N ILE A 508 -6.61 18.22 -33.65
CA ILE A 508 -5.14 18.26 -33.77
C ILE A 508 -4.76 19.40 -34.71
N GLY A 509 -4.06 20.41 -34.20
CA GLY A 509 -3.66 21.56 -35.01
C GLY A 509 -4.81 22.46 -35.49
N SER A 510 -6.06 22.04 -35.29
CA SER A 510 -7.28 22.69 -35.79
C SER A 510 -7.38 24.15 -35.41
N SER A 511 -7.89 25.02 -36.26
CA SER A 511 -8.16 26.41 -35.87
C SER A 511 -9.49 26.60 -35.12
N LEU A 512 -10.34 25.56 -35.09
CA LEU A 512 -11.66 25.61 -34.49
C LEU A 512 -11.67 25.06 -33.05
N ASP A 513 -12.61 25.58 -32.27
CA ASP A 513 -12.97 25.03 -30.95
C ASP A 513 -14.03 23.92 -31.08
N VAL A 514 -14.28 23.40 -32.28
CA VAL A 514 -15.27 22.35 -32.53
C VAL A 514 -14.66 21.21 -33.34
N THR A 515 -15.10 19.99 -33.04
CA THR A 515 -14.73 18.73 -33.70
C THR A 515 -15.84 18.25 -34.62
N SER A 516 -15.47 17.58 -35.70
CA SER A 516 -16.34 16.81 -36.61
C SER A 516 -15.94 15.33 -36.59
N ASN A 517 -16.55 14.52 -37.46
CA ASN A 517 -16.35 13.09 -37.53
C ASN A 517 -15.63 12.72 -38.84
N PRO A 518 -14.38 12.20 -38.78
CA PRO A 518 -13.58 11.85 -39.96
C PRO A 518 -14.18 10.84 -40.95
N CYS A 519 -15.26 10.18 -40.55
CA CYS A 519 -15.96 9.20 -41.38
C CYS A 519 -17.31 9.68 -41.88
N ASN A 520 -17.67 10.94 -41.67
CA ASN A 520 -18.96 11.46 -42.01
C ASN A 520 -18.92 12.95 -42.36
N ALA A 521 -18.90 13.21 -43.67
CA ALA A 521 -18.81 14.55 -44.27
C ALA A 521 -19.94 15.55 -43.89
N ASP A 522 -20.91 15.15 -43.05
CA ASP A 522 -22.00 15.95 -42.49
C ASP A 522 -22.31 15.40 -41.08
N THR A 523 -21.50 15.80 -40.10
CA THR A 523 -21.45 15.23 -38.74
C THR A 523 -22.81 15.31 -38.04
N ASP A 524 -23.52 16.42 -38.18
CA ASP A 524 -24.81 16.65 -37.52
C ASP A 524 -26.05 16.27 -38.36
N ASN A 525 -25.82 15.84 -39.60
CA ASN A 525 -26.82 15.39 -40.56
C ASN A 525 -27.88 16.45 -40.89
N ASP A 526 -27.49 17.73 -40.97
CA ASP A 526 -28.38 18.82 -41.37
C ASP A 526 -28.41 19.10 -42.88
N GLY A 527 -27.54 18.41 -43.63
CA GLY A 527 -27.39 18.44 -45.07
C GLY A 527 -26.27 19.35 -45.56
N ILE A 528 -25.65 20.14 -44.70
CA ILE A 528 -24.48 20.95 -45.02
C ILE A 528 -23.24 20.12 -44.71
N ALA A 529 -22.26 20.14 -45.61
CA ALA A 529 -21.03 19.40 -45.38
C ALA A 529 -20.13 20.11 -44.35
N ASP A 530 -19.48 19.33 -43.48
CA ASP A 530 -18.63 19.81 -42.40
C ASP A 530 -17.52 20.74 -42.94
N GLY A 531 -16.84 20.36 -44.03
CA GLY A 531 -15.84 21.19 -44.70
C GLY A 531 -16.36 22.54 -45.20
N PHE A 532 -17.63 22.63 -45.61
CA PHE A 532 -18.23 23.93 -45.93
C PHE A 532 -18.43 24.78 -44.68
N GLU A 533 -18.90 24.15 -43.61
CA GLU A 533 -19.13 24.83 -42.34
C GLU A 533 -17.82 25.34 -41.75
N TYR A 534 -16.79 24.51 -41.75
CA TYR A 534 -15.44 24.85 -41.34
C TYR A 534 -14.93 26.10 -42.07
N LEU A 535 -14.97 26.10 -43.41
CA LEU A 535 -14.51 27.22 -44.24
C LEU A 535 -15.27 28.53 -43.99
N HIS A 536 -16.51 28.45 -43.49
CA HIS A 536 -17.36 29.60 -43.24
C HIS A 536 -17.53 29.92 -41.74
N SER A 537 -16.72 29.30 -40.87
CA SER A 537 -16.80 29.45 -39.41
C SER A 537 -18.21 29.17 -38.86
N MET A 538 -18.89 28.19 -39.46
CA MET A 538 -20.11 27.56 -38.93
C MET A 538 -19.70 26.38 -38.03
N ASN A 539 -20.66 25.63 -37.50
CA ASN A 539 -20.39 24.60 -36.51
C ASN A 539 -20.83 23.22 -37.04
N PRO A 540 -19.89 22.39 -37.54
CA PRO A 540 -20.15 21.04 -38.07
C PRO A 540 -20.94 20.09 -37.15
N ALA A 541 -20.95 20.38 -35.85
CA ALA A 541 -21.58 19.53 -34.84
C ALA A 541 -22.99 20.00 -34.42
N LEU A 542 -23.56 21.02 -35.06
CA LEU A 542 -24.83 21.65 -34.63
C LEU A 542 -25.83 21.85 -35.76
N ASN A 543 -26.83 20.96 -35.82
CA ASN A 543 -27.90 21.04 -36.82
C ASN A 543 -28.56 22.42 -36.85
N ASP A 544 -28.15 23.24 -37.80
CA ASP A 544 -28.47 24.65 -37.85
C ASP A 544 -28.52 25.25 -39.26
N ALA A 545 -28.68 24.38 -40.25
CA ALA A 545 -28.99 24.68 -41.65
C ALA A 545 -30.05 25.77 -41.85
N LEU A 546 -31.02 25.89 -40.94
CA LEU A 546 -32.10 26.89 -40.97
C LEU A 546 -31.76 28.22 -40.27
N LYS A 547 -30.66 28.31 -39.52
CA LYS A 547 -30.19 29.56 -38.91
C LYS A 547 -29.66 30.52 -39.97
N SER A 548 -29.65 31.80 -39.61
CA SER A 548 -29.07 32.87 -40.41
C SER A 548 -28.29 33.81 -39.50
N ASN A 549 -27.19 34.38 -40.03
CA ASN A 549 -26.44 35.42 -39.31
C ASN A 549 -27.33 36.65 -39.07
N LEU A 550 -27.16 37.32 -37.94
CA LEU A 550 -27.81 38.61 -37.64
C LEU A 550 -27.53 39.61 -38.78
N GLY A 551 -28.53 39.85 -39.64
CA GLY A 551 -28.46 40.75 -40.79
C GLY A 551 -28.37 40.08 -42.17
N SER A 552 -28.18 38.77 -42.25
CA SER A 552 -28.31 37.98 -43.49
C SER A 552 -29.78 37.58 -43.71
N LYS A 553 -30.28 37.69 -44.95
CA LYS A 553 -31.60 37.14 -45.33
C LYS A 553 -31.56 35.65 -45.65
N ASN A 554 -30.36 35.09 -45.88
CA ASN A 554 -30.19 33.71 -46.29
C ASN A 554 -29.81 32.83 -45.11
N SER A 555 -30.44 31.66 -45.03
CA SER A 555 -30.04 30.60 -44.10
C SER A 555 -28.70 29.98 -44.49
N TYR A 556 -28.07 29.22 -43.59
CA TYR A 556 -26.85 28.48 -43.90
C TYR A 556 -27.06 27.51 -45.06
N TRP A 557 -28.19 26.79 -45.08
CA TRP A 557 -28.57 25.93 -46.20
C TRP A 557 -28.60 26.69 -47.53
N GLN A 558 -29.20 27.88 -47.57
CA GLN A 558 -29.27 28.68 -48.79
C GLN A 558 -27.89 29.16 -49.26
N LYS A 559 -26.97 29.43 -48.32
CA LYS A 559 -25.58 29.74 -48.66
C LYS A 559 -24.87 28.50 -49.21
N TYR A 560 -25.06 27.34 -48.60
CA TYR A 560 -24.50 26.07 -49.04
C TYR A 560 -24.96 25.70 -50.45
N VAL A 561 -26.28 25.76 -50.73
CA VAL A 561 -26.83 25.54 -52.07
C VAL A 561 -26.22 26.50 -53.09
N SER A 562 -26.09 27.78 -52.75
CA SER A 562 -25.47 28.77 -53.65
C SER A 562 -23.99 28.46 -53.93
N TYR A 563 -23.27 27.91 -52.95
CA TYR A 563 -21.89 27.46 -53.08
C TYR A 563 -21.78 26.25 -54.00
N VAL A 564 -22.61 25.22 -53.77
CA VAL A 564 -22.65 24.00 -54.59
C VAL A 564 -23.03 24.33 -56.04
N GLU A 565 -24.08 25.14 -56.26
CA GLU A 565 -24.49 25.58 -57.61
C GLU A 565 -23.35 26.28 -58.35
N LYS A 566 -22.58 27.11 -57.66
CA LYS A 566 -21.43 27.80 -58.25
C LYS A 566 -20.32 26.82 -58.61
N ARG A 567 -19.98 25.88 -57.72
CA ARG A 567 -18.99 24.83 -57.96
C ARG A 567 -19.38 23.96 -59.16
N ASP A 568 -20.64 23.54 -59.22
CA ASP A 568 -21.14 22.62 -60.24
C ASP A 568 -21.36 23.32 -61.60
N SER A 569 -21.52 24.65 -61.62
CA SER A 569 -21.60 25.43 -62.87
C SER A 569 -20.30 25.43 -63.70
N GLU A 570 -19.19 24.98 -63.11
CA GLU A 570 -17.89 24.81 -63.77
C GLU A 570 -17.72 23.40 -64.39
N VAL A 571 -18.67 22.48 -64.15
CA VAL A 571 -18.69 21.11 -64.68
C VAL A 571 -19.60 21.06 -65.91
N GLN A 572 -19.19 20.35 -66.98
CA GLN A 572 -20.05 20.18 -68.17
C GLN A 572 -21.36 19.47 -67.79
N VAL A 573 -22.48 20.18 -67.95
CA VAL A 573 -23.82 19.61 -67.76
C VAL A 573 -24.08 18.56 -68.86
N ILE A 574 -24.15 17.29 -68.48
CA ILE A 574 -24.68 16.22 -69.32
C ILE A 574 -26.19 16.17 -69.05
N GLU A 575 -26.99 16.67 -70.00
CA GLU A 575 -28.45 16.54 -69.95
C GLU A 575 -28.84 15.10 -70.29
N GLU A 576 -29.02 14.26 -69.26
CA GLU A 576 -29.82 13.04 -69.36
C GLU A 576 -31.09 13.21 -68.52
N ASP A 577 -32.23 12.79 -69.07
CA ASP A 577 -33.53 12.79 -68.40
C ASP A 577 -33.47 11.91 -67.14
N ARG A 578 -33.26 12.54 -65.98
CA ARG A 578 -33.32 11.87 -64.67
C ARG A 578 -34.70 12.09 -64.06
N HIS A 579 -35.53 11.05 -64.08
CA HIS A 579 -36.81 11.02 -63.39
C HIS A 579 -36.60 10.56 -61.94
N PHE A 580 -37.08 11.31 -60.96
CA PHE A 580 -37.04 10.93 -59.55
C PHE A 580 -38.21 9.96 -59.28
N ASP A 581 -37.95 8.65 -59.39
CA ASP A 581 -38.95 7.62 -59.15
C ASP A 581 -39.03 7.26 -57.66
N VAL A 582 -40.14 7.59 -57.02
CA VAL A 582 -40.41 7.29 -55.60
C VAL A 582 -41.24 6.00 -55.44
N ALA A 583 -41.49 5.26 -56.53
CA ALA A 583 -42.30 4.03 -56.50
C ALA A 583 -41.41 2.77 -56.48
N GLY A 584 -40.62 2.57 -55.42
CA GLY A 584 -39.73 1.40 -55.36
C GLY A 584 -39.37 0.81 -53.97
N SER A 585 -39.54 1.53 -52.85
CA SER A 585 -39.07 1.04 -51.56
C SER A 585 -40.19 0.57 -50.62
N GLN A 586 -40.81 -0.57 -50.94
CA GLN A 586 -41.24 -1.48 -49.87
C GLN A 586 -40.05 -2.38 -49.50
N GLY A 587 -39.08 -1.79 -48.80
CA GLY A 587 -38.04 -2.55 -48.11
C GLY A 587 -38.64 -3.22 -46.88
N LYS A 588 -38.65 -4.56 -46.87
CA LYS A 588 -38.99 -5.36 -45.69
C LYS A 588 -38.12 -4.93 -44.51
N ILE A 589 -38.78 -4.60 -43.42
CA ILE A 589 -38.21 -4.68 -42.08
C ILE A 589 -37.86 -6.16 -41.85
N MET A 590 -36.58 -6.48 -41.71
CA MET A 590 -36.09 -7.67 -40.99
C MET A 590 -34.99 -7.24 -40.05
#